data_AF-A0A0D0D3V3-F1
#
_entry.id   AF-A0A0D0D3V3-F1
#
_cell.length_a   1.000
_cell.length_b   1.000
_cell.length_c   1.000
_cell.angle_alpha   90.00
_cell.angle_beta   90.00
_cell.angle_gamma   90.00
#
_symmetry.space_group_name_H-M   'P 1'
#
loop_
_entity.id
_entity.type
_entity.pdbx_description
1 polymer ?
#
loop_
_entity_poly.entity_id
_entity_poly.type
_entity_poly.pdbx_seq_one_letter_code
_entity_poly.pdbx_strand_id
1 'polypeptide(L)'
;YQAAPPTKDGIPLPPGPPARWFWQNAFPTSDMAHTFENLVVQYGPVVSLREGSQVIIVIGRMDAATEIMEKEGAALIDRPRLIAFGEIMSGNMRMLVISGGERFRRLRKTMHTHLQPKAAEAYQDIQRDAAKEAIIDILNDPDDHIRHFQRFAAAVILRVAYGKSTPTSNDDAEVVRLAKDFEHIRAVIRPGTFLVDRIPFLRYVPGYGRILHEYHEFELSLFRDQLARVADDMSRGEAGPSFGKTLLENIHEHGLS
;
A
#
# COMPACT_ATOMS: atom_id res chain seq x y z
N TYR A 1 0.85 -33.24 19.32
CA TYR A 1 0.46 -32.81 17.96
C TYR A 1 -1.03 -33.04 17.78
N GLN A 2 -1.87 -32.01 17.90
CA GLN A 2 -3.29 -32.11 17.54
C GLN A 2 -3.45 -31.46 16.17
N ALA A 3 -3.76 -32.26 15.15
CA ALA A 3 -4.07 -31.76 13.82
C ALA A 3 -5.41 -31.00 13.86
N ALA A 4 -5.50 -29.88 13.15
CA ALA A 4 -6.74 -29.15 12.99
C ALA A 4 -7.79 -30.06 12.29
N PRO A 5 -9.09 -29.93 12.61
CA PRO A 5 -10.12 -30.75 12.00
C PRO A 5 -10.16 -30.53 10.48
N PRO A 6 -10.39 -31.59 9.68
CA PRO A 6 -10.38 -31.52 8.23
C PRO A 6 -11.47 -30.58 7.69
N THR A 7 -11.18 -29.87 6.60
CA THR A 7 -12.17 -29.11 5.84
C THR A 7 -12.96 -30.04 4.91
N LYS A 8 -14.01 -29.52 4.26
CA LYS A 8 -14.96 -30.27 3.42
C LYS A 8 -14.32 -31.15 2.32
N ASP A 9 -13.06 -30.90 1.95
CA ASP A 9 -12.35 -31.60 0.88
C ASP A 9 -11.29 -32.61 1.38
N GLY A 10 -11.25 -32.90 2.68
CA GLY A 10 -10.43 -33.99 3.25
C GLY A 10 -8.93 -33.68 3.42
N ILE A 11 -8.45 -32.51 2.98
CA ILE A 11 -7.08 -32.06 3.25
C ILE A 11 -7.07 -31.30 4.59
N PRO A 12 -6.28 -31.74 5.60
CA PRO A 12 -6.18 -31.02 6.86
C PRO A 12 -5.48 -29.68 6.66
N LEU A 13 -5.91 -28.66 7.40
CA LEU A 13 -5.20 -27.39 7.44
C LEU A 13 -3.78 -27.57 8.03
N PRO A 14 -2.83 -26.69 7.68
CA PRO A 14 -1.54 -26.64 8.35
C PRO A 14 -1.69 -26.56 9.87
N PRO A 15 -0.72 -27.06 10.65
CA PRO A 15 -0.77 -27.01 12.11
C PRO A 15 -0.85 -25.56 12.61
N GLY A 16 -1.36 -25.37 13.82
CA GLY A 16 -1.46 -24.05 14.40
C GLY A 16 -2.05 -24.08 15.81
N PRO A 17 -2.04 -22.93 16.51
CA PRO A 17 -2.65 -22.82 17.82
C PRO A 17 -4.16 -23.13 17.74
N PRO A 18 -4.77 -23.56 18.86
CA PRO A 18 -6.21 -23.78 18.92
C PRO A 18 -6.98 -22.54 18.45
N ALA A 19 -8.09 -22.78 17.75
CA ALA A 19 -8.95 -21.70 17.26
C ALA A 19 -9.37 -20.80 18.41
N ARG A 20 -9.13 -19.50 18.27
CA ARG A 20 -9.58 -18.51 19.25
C ARG A 20 -11.07 -18.24 19.07
N TRP A 21 -11.74 -17.87 20.15
CA TRP A 21 -13.14 -17.46 20.11
C TRP A 21 -13.32 -16.20 19.25
N PHE A 22 -14.51 -16.01 18.67
CA PHE A 22 -14.77 -15.04 17.59
C PHE A 22 -14.46 -13.57 17.88
N TRP A 23 -14.22 -13.19 19.15
CA TRP A 23 -13.86 -11.83 19.56
C TRP A 23 -12.36 -11.59 19.69
N GLN A 24 -11.53 -12.60 19.54
CA GLN A 24 -10.08 -12.48 19.73
C GLN A 24 -9.38 -12.36 18.38
N ASN A 25 -8.70 -11.24 18.16
CA ASN A 25 -7.88 -11.03 16.96
C ASN A 25 -6.85 -12.17 16.86
N ALA A 26 -6.72 -12.77 15.67
CA ALA A 26 -5.66 -13.73 15.41
C ALA A 26 -4.29 -13.04 15.31
N PHE A 27 -4.29 -11.76 14.92
CA PHE A 27 -3.10 -10.93 14.86
C PHE A 27 -2.71 -10.40 16.25
N PRO A 28 -1.44 -10.50 16.64
CA PRO A 28 -0.94 -9.88 17.86
C PRO A 28 -1.00 -8.35 17.77
N THR A 29 -1.32 -7.70 18.88
CA THR A 29 -1.41 -6.24 18.99
C THR A 29 -0.05 -5.56 19.12
N SER A 30 1.00 -6.31 19.41
CA SER A 30 2.36 -5.82 19.50
C SER A 30 3.29 -6.91 19.03
N ASP A 31 4.44 -6.51 18.52
CA ASP A 31 5.53 -7.43 18.22
C ASP A 31 5.14 -8.60 17.29
N MET A 32 4.50 -8.21 16.18
CA MET A 32 3.88 -9.15 15.24
C MET A 32 4.89 -10.10 14.62
N ALA A 33 6.07 -9.59 14.27
CA ALA A 33 7.15 -10.39 13.69
C ALA A 33 7.64 -11.46 14.67
N HIS A 34 7.97 -11.10 15.91
CA HIS A 34 8.44 -12.08 16.91
C HIS A 34 7.35 -13.09 17.28
N THR A 35 6.09 -12.65 17.37
CA THR A 35 4.97 -13.57 17.62
C THR A 35 4.82 -14.59 16.50
N PHE A 36 4.86 -14.17 15.23
CA PHE A 36 4.78 -15.09 14.10
C PHE A 36 5.98 -16.01 14.01
N GLU A 37 7.19 -15.52 14.29
CA GLU A 37 8.37 -16.40 14.32
C GLU A 37 8.23 -17.47 15.42
N ASN A 38 7.77 -17.10 16.62
CA ASN A 38 7.53 -18.08 17.69
C ASN A 38 6.52 -19.15 17.27
N LEU A 39 5.45 -18.77 16.56
CA LEU A 39 4.48 -19.71 16.02
C LEU A 39 5.10 -20.62 14.96
N VAL A 40 5.92 -20.08 14.06
CA VAL A 40 6.59 -20.87 13.01
C VAL A 40 7.61 -21.83 13.60
N VAL A 41 8.35 -21.42 14.64
CA VAL A 41 9.24 -22.31 15.41
C VAL A 41 8.45 -23.45 16.07
N GLN A 42 7.27 -23.14 16.62
CA GLN A 42 6.47 -24.12 17.36
C GLN A 42 5.69 -25.09 16.46
N TYR A 43 5.11 -24.58 15.37
CA TYR A 43 4.16 -25.34 14.54
C TYR A 43 4.74 -25.75 13.18
N GLY A 44 5.87 -25.19 12.77
CA GLY A 44 6.55 -25.51 11.52
C GLY A 44 6.42 -24.41 10.45
N PRO A 45 6.88 -24.68 9.22
CA PRO A 45 7.12 -23.66 8.19
C PRO A 45 5.85 -22.95 7.69
N VAL A 46 4.69 -23.58 7.85
CA VAL A 46 3.37 -23.05 7.47
C VAL A 46 2.42 -23.26 8.64
N VAL A 47 1.83 -22.17 9.12
CA VAL A 47 0.98 -22.17 10.31
C VAL A 47 -0.42 -21.68 9.95
N SER A 48 -1.45 -22.36 10.45
CA SER A 48 -2.82 -21.88 10.34
C SER A 48 -3.26 -21.14 11.60
N LEU A 49 -3.89 -19.99 11.41
CA LEU A 49 -4.56 -19.21 12.45
C LEU A 49 -6.03 -19.08 12.08
N ARG A 50 -6.90 -19.04 13.10
CA ARG A 50 -8.34 -18.90 12.91
C ARG A 50 -8.88 -17.73 13.68
N GLU A 51 -9.57 -16.84 12.97
CA GLU A 51 -10.26 -15.67 13.49
C GLU A 51 -11.74 -15.76 13.09
N GLY A 52 -12.57 -16.30 13.98
CA GLY A 52 -13.97 -16.59 13.66
C GLY A 52 -14.10 -17.56 12.47
N SER A 53 -14.70 -17.09 11.37
CA SER A 53 -14.82 -17.84 10.11
C SER A 53 -13.62 -17.70 9.17
N GLN A 54 -12.71 -16.76 9.43
CA GLN A 54 -11.54 -16.53 8.59
C GLN A 54 -10.39 -17.45 8.99
N VAL A 55 -9.75 -18.04 7.98
CA VAL A 55 -8.51 -18.81 8.12
C VAL A 55 -7.38 -17.96 7.56
N ILE A 56 -6.35 -17.76 8.37
CA ILE A 56 -5.15 -17.01 8.02
C ILE A 56 -4.00 -18.01 7.97
N ILE A 57 -3.26 -18.03 6.86
CA ILE A 57 -2.09 -18.89 6.69
C ILE A 57 -0.84 -18.02 6.81
N VAL A 58 0.02 -18.35 7.78
CA VAL A 58 1.32 -17.71 7.99
C VAL A 58 2.39 -18.59 7.37
N ILE A 59 3.16 -18.01 6.45
CA ILE A 59 4.28 -18.69 5.77
C ILE A 59 5.57 -18.13 6.35
N GLY A 60 6.31 -18.95 7.08
CA GLY A 60 7.44 -18.47 7.90
C GLY A 60 8.83 -18.93 7.44
N ARG A 61 8.93 -19.70 6.35
CA ARG A 61 10.21 -20.21 5.83
C ARG A 61 10.28 -20.00 4.31
N MET A 62 11.50 -19.78 3.82
CA MET A 62 11.76 -19.42 2.42
C MET A 62 11.30 -20.49 1.43
N ASP A 63 11.57 -21.76 1.72
CA ASP A 63 11.21 -22.85 0.81
C ASP A 63 9.69 -22.94 0.64
N ALA A 64 8.94 -22.81 1.74
CA ALA A 64 7.48 -22.79 1.71
C ALA A 64 6.93 -21.52 1.01
N ALA A 65 7.57 -20.36 1.22
CA ALA A 65 7.18 -19.13 0.51
C ALA A 65 7.41 -19.26 -1.00
N THR A 66 8.51 -19.87 -1.42
CA THR A 66 8.81 -20.12 -2.83
C THR A 66 7.79 -21.10 -3.43
N GLU A 67 7.54 -22.21 -2.75
CA GLU A 67 6.59 -23.22 -3.22
C GLU A 67 5.16 -22.69 -3.32
N ILE A 68 4.71 -21.90 -2.34
CA ILE A 68 3.34 -21.41 -2.29
C ILE A 68 3.20 -20.11 -3.07
N MET A 69 3.98 -19.08 -2.77
CA MET A 69 3.77 -17.72 -3.29
C MET A 69 4.31 -17.53 -4.71
N GLU A 70 5.38 -18.23 -5.09
CA GLU A 70 5.97 -18.11 -6.42
C GLU A 70 5.33 -19.10 -7.40
N LYS A 71 5.35 -20.41 -7.09
CA LYS A 71 4.82 -21.43 -8.01
C LYS A 71 3.29 -21.35 -8.18
N GLU A 72 2.56 -21.05 -7.12
CA GLU A 72 1.09 -20.88 -7.15
C GLU A 72 0.66 -19.40 -7.18
N GLY A 73 1.56 -18.48 -7.55
CA GLY A 73 1.31 -17.03 -7.49
C GLY A 73 0.09 -16.56 -8.28
N ALA A 74 -0.29 -17.25 -9.36
CA ALA A 74 -1.50 -16.95 -10.13
C ALA A 74 -2.79 -17.23 -9.33
N ALA A 75 -2.81 -18.27 -8.50
CA ALA A 75 -3.93 -18.60 -7.61
C ALA A 75 -3.99 -17.67 -6.40
N LEU A 76 -2.84 -17.09 -5.99
CA LEU A 76 -2.69 -16.23 -4.81
C LEU A 76 -2.66 -14.73 -5.13
N ILE A 77 -3.00 -14.36 -6.35
CA ILE A 77 -2.89 -12.97 -6.81
C ILE A 77 -3.87 -12.02 -6.11
N ASP A 78 -4.97 -12.55 -5.56
CA ASP A 78 -6.02 -11.73 -4.97
C ASP A 78 -5.60 -11.10 -3.64
N ARG A 79 -6.41 -10.15 -3.16
CA ARG A 79 -6.20 -9.46 -1.88
C ARG A 79 -7.40 -9.67 -0.97
N PRO A 80 -7.20 -9.84 0.35
CA PRO A 80 -8.29 -9.79 1.30
C PRO A 80 -9.08 -8.49 1.14
N ARG A 81 -10.40 -8.58 1.21
CA ARG A 81 -11.29 -7.43 1.15
C ARG A 81 -11.07 -6.53 2.38
N LEU A 82 -10.60 -5.31 2.15
CA LEU A 82 -10.41 -4.29 3.18
C LEU A 82 -11.50 -3.22 3.02
N ILE A 83 -12.54 -3.24 3.86
CA ILE A 83 -13.66 -2.31 3.75
C ILE A 83 -13.24 -0.92 4.24
N ALA A 84 -12.56 -0.85 5.38
CA ALA A 84 -12.13 0.43 5.94
C ALA A 84 -11.10 1.14 5.04
N PHE A 85 -10.00 0.43 4.74
CA PHE A 85 -8.90 0.99 3.96
C PHE A 85 -9.20 1.02 2.45
N GLY A 86 -9.63 -0.11 1.88
CA GLY A 86 -9.79 -0.27 0.43
C GLY A 86 -11.06 0.37 -0.12
N GLU A 87 -12.22 0.10 0.48
CA GLU A 87 -13.50 0.60 -0.04
C GLU A 87 -13.81 2.03 0.39
N ILE A 88 -13.71 2.34 1.69
CA ILE A 88 -14.14 3.64 2.23
C ILE A 88 -13.05 4.69 2.08
N MET A 89 -11.88 4.49 2.70
CA MET A 89 -10.79 5.48 2.66
C MET A 89 -10.19 5.63 1.25
N SER A 90 -9.97 4.53 0.53
CA SER A 90 -9.33 4.58 -0.79
C SER A 90 -10.30 4.67 -1.96
N GLY A 91 -11.62 4.57 -1.74
CA GLY A 91 -12.63 4.54 -2.81
C GLY A 91 -12.40 3.46 -3.87
N ASN A 92 -11.73 2.34 -3.52
CA ASN A 92 -11.24 1.33 -4.45
C ASN A 92 -10.32 1.86 -5.57
N MET A 93 -9.56 2.93 -5.32
CA MET A 93 -8.66 3.55 -6.31
C MET A 93 -7.18 3.21 -6.09
N ARG A 94 -6.79 2.67 -4.92
CA ARG A 94 -5.40 2.31 -4.63
C ARG A 94 -5.04 0.96 -5.21
N MET A 95 -4.11 0.94 -6.18
CA MET A 95 -3.58 -0.31 -6.77
C MET A 95 -3.03 -1.29 -5.72
N LEU A 96 -2.54 -0.79 -4.58
CA LEU A 96 -2.02 -1.61 -3.47
C LEU A 96 -3.03 -2.66 -2.97
N VAL A 97 -4.34 -2.36 -3.03
CA VAL A 97 -5.39 -3.15 -2.38
C VAL A 97 -6.56 -3.53 -3.28
N ILE A 98 -6.49 -3.21 -4.57
CA ILE A 98 -7.46 -3.77 -5.52
C ILE A 98 -7.25 -5.28 -5.66
N SER A 99 -8.37 -6.00 -5.76
CA SER A 99 -8.38 -7.43 -6.06
C SER A 99 -7.72 -7.72 -7.41
N GLY A 100 -7.30 -8.98 -7.56
CA GLY A 100 -6.81 -9.48 -8.84
C GLY A 100 -7.86 -9.34 -9.95
N GLY A 101 -7.42 -9.45 -11.21
CA GLY A 101 -8.29 -9.40 -12.38
C GLY A 101 -7.92 -8.31 -13.37
N GLU A 102 -8.83 -8.04 -14.32
CA GLU A 102 -8.52 -7.20 -15.48
C GLU A 102 -8.18 -5.74 -15.10
N ARG A 103 -8.88 -5.18 -14.11
CA ARG A 103 -8.57 -3.82 -13.62
C ARG A 103 -7.15 -3.74 -13.04
N PHE A 104 -6.74 -4.70 -12.22
CA PHE A 104 -5.39 -4.76 -11.68
C PHE A 104 -4.34 -4.95 -12.79
N ARG A 105 -4.59 -5.84 -13.76
CA ARG A 105 -3.68 -6.05 -14.89
C ARG A 105 -3.48 -4.78 -15.70
N ARG A 106 -4.56 -4.06 -16.02
CA ARG A 106 -4.49 -2.78 -16.76
C ARG A 106 -3.70 -1.72 -16.00
N LEU A 107 -4.03 -1.49 -14.73
CA LEU A 107 -3.29 -0.56 -13.86
C LEU A 107 -1.81 -0.94 -13.75
N ARG A 108 -1.50 -2.22 -13.53
CA ARG A 108 -0.12 -2.72 -13.45
C ARG A 108 0.64 -2.48 -14.75
N LYS A 109 0.00 -2.78 -15.89
CA LYS A 109 0.60 -2.58 -17.22
C LYS A 109 0.94 -1.10 -17.43
N THR A 110 0.00 -0.19 -17.15
CA THR A 110 0.22 1.25 -17.29
C THR A 110 1.29 1.77 -16.34
N MET A 111 1.32 1.35 -15.08
CA MET A 111 2.40 1.77 -14.17
C MET A 111 3.77 1.20 -14.60
N HIS A 112 3.80 -0.02 -15.11
CA HIS A 112 5.05 -0.67 -15.49
C HIS A 112 5.75 -0.01 -16.68
N THR A 113 5.03 0.66 -17.59
CA THR A 113 5.68 1.40 -18.70
C THR A 113 6.58 2.52 -18.20
N HIS A 114 6.28 3.09 -17.03
CA HIS A 114 7.08 4.14 -16.38
C HIS A 114 8.07 3.60 -15.34
N LEU A 115 7.87 2.38 -14.84
CA LEU A 115 8.71 1.79 -13.78
C LEU A 115 9.66 0.70 -14.28
N GLN A 116 9.60 0.34 -15.56
CA GLN A 116 10.53 -0.61 -16.16
C GLN A 116 11.97 -0.06 -16.18
N PRO A 117 13.01 -0.93 -16.16
CA PRO A 117 14.41 -0.50 -16.04
C PRO A 117 14.83 0.61 -17.00
N LYS A 118 14.44 0.51 -18.27
CA LYS A 118 14.73 1.52 -19.30
C LYS A 118 14.10 2.89 -19.01
N ALA A 119 12.88 2.92 -18.46
CA ALA A 119 12.25 4.17 -18.06
C ALA A 119 12.92 4.75 -16.81
N ALA A 120 13.34 3.88 -15.88
CA ALA A 120 14.02 4.27 -14.66
C ALA A 120 15.39 4.92 -14.90
N GLU A 121 16.08 4.61 -16.01
CA GLU A 121 17.31 5.28 -16.42
C GLU A 121 17.13 6.80 -16.57
N ALA A 122 15.97 7.25 -17.08
CA ALA A 122 15.66 8.67 -17.23
C ALA A 122 15.47 9.39 -15.87
N TYR A 123 15.34 8.65 -14.77
CA TYR A 123 15.17 9.20 -13.42
C TYR A 123 16.47 9.25 -12.62
N GLN A 124 17.60 8.76 -13.16
CA GLN A 124 18.87 8.72 -12.44
C GLN A 124 19.35 10.11 -12.02
N ASP A 125 19.27 11.10 -12.92
CA ASP A 125 19.66 12.47 -12.59
C ASP A 125 18.75 13.07 -11.50
N ILE A 126 17.44 12.79 -11.57
CA ILE A 126 16.46 13.21 -10.55
C ILE A 126 16.84 12.65 -9.18
N GLN A 127 17.12 11.33 -9.12
CA GLN A 127 17.52 10.66 -7.88
C GLN A 127 18.87 11.15 -7.38
N ARG A 128 19.84 11.37 -8.27
CA ARG A 128 21.18 11.86 -7.90
C ARG A 128 21.10 13.26 -7.30
N ASP A 129 20.32 14.16 -7.88
CA ASP A 129 20.18 15.52 -7.38
C ASP A 129 19.50 15.53 -6.01
N ALA A 130 18.39 14.80 -5.86
CA ALA A 130 17.72 14.65 -4.56
C ALA A 130 18.64 13.99 -3.51
N ALA A 131 19.47 13.02 -3.91
CA ALA A 131 20.39 12.34 -3.00
C ALA A 131 21.50 13.27 -2.51
N LYS A 132 22.04 14.14 -3.38
CA LYS A 132 23.04 15.14 -2.97
C LYS A 132 22.48 16.07 -1.90
N GLU A 133 21.25 16.56 -2.10
CA GLU A 133 20.59 17.41 -1.10
C GLU A 133 20.36 16.64 0.21
N ALA A 134 19.89 15.39 0.15
CA ALA A 134 19.67 14.57 1.35
C ALA A 134 20.97 14.32 2.12
N ILE A 135 22.10 14.11 1.43
CA ILE A 135 23.42 13.98 2.06
C ILE A 135 23.80 15.28 2.77
N ILE A 136 23.59 16.43 2.13
CA ILE A 136 23.87 17.74 2.73
C ILE A 136 23.00 17.96 3.96
N ASP A 137 21.71 17.64 3.88
CA ASP A 137 20.77 17.77 5.01
C ASP A 137 21.20 16.90 6.20
N ILE A 138 21.58 15.64 5.96
CA ILE A 138 22.08 14.72 6.99
C ILE A 138 23.40 15.22 7.60
N LEU A 139 24.29 15.82 6.80
CA LEU A 139 25.53 16.39 7.32
C LEU A 139 25.28 17.60 8.22
N ASN A 140 24.23 18.38 7.94
CA ASN A 140 23.86 19.55 8.73
C ASN A 140 23.05 19.19 9.98
N ASP A 141 22.16 18.21 9.88
CA ASP A 141 21.29 17.73 10.96
C ASP A 141 21.12 16.19 10.87
N PRO A 142 22.06 15.42 11.44
CA PRO A 142 22.03 13.96 11.38
C PRO A 142 20.91 13.34 12.24
N ASP A 143 20.45 14.05 13.27
CA ASP A 143 19.44 13.53 14.19
C ASP A 143 18.07 13.43 13.48
N ASP A 144 17.80 14.29 12.49
CA ASP A 144 16.57 14.29 11.71
C ASP A 144 16.66 13.55 10.34
N HIS A 145 17.59 12.59 10.23
CA HIS A 145 17.81 11.81 9.00
C HIS A 145 16.54 11.16 8.42
N ILE A 146 15.58 10.76 9.25
CA ILE A 146 14.30 10.18 8.78
C ILE A 146 13.52 11.20 7.94
N ARG A 147 13.42 12.45 8.41
CA ARG A 147 12.73 13.52 7.68
C ARG A 147 13.46 13.84 6.39
N HIS A 148 14.80 13.84 6.40
CA HIS A 148 15.61 14.04 5.18
C HIS A 148 15.38 12.95 4.13
N PHE A 149 15.25 11.68 4.54
CA PHE A 149 14.87 10.60 3.62
C PHE A 149 13.41 10.69 3.13
N GLN A 150 12.49 11.19 3.96
CA GLN A 150 11.12 11.47 3.52
C GLN A 150 11.08 12.57 2.45
N ARG A 151 11.86 13.65 2.65
CA ARG A 151 12.03 14.73 1.66
C ARG A 151 12.61 14.20 0.36
N PHE A 152 13.66 13.38 0.44
CA PHE A 152 14.25 12.71 -0.71
C PHE A 152 13.21 11.94 -1.51
N ALA A 153 12.45 11.07 -0.84
CA ALA A 153 11.41 10.27 -1.48
C ALA A 153 10.32 11.16 -2.11
N ALA A 154 9.88 12.21 -1.41
CA ALA A 154 8.91 13.17 -1.92
C ALA A 154 9.44 13.91 -3.16
N ALA A 155 10.68 14.42 -3.11
CA ALA A 155 11.30 15.15 -4.21
C ALA A 155 11.41 14.29 -5.48
N VAL A 156 11.79 13.02 -5.33
CA VAL A 156 11.87 12.07 -6.46
C VAL A 156 10.48 11.78 -7.02
N ILE A 157 9.51 11.39 -6.16
CA ILE A 157 8.20 10.98 -6.67
C ILE A 157 7.40 12.14 -7.25
N LEU A 158 7.50 13.35 -6.70
CA LEU A 158 6.82 14.54 -7.24
C LEU A 158 7.37 14.94 -8.62
N ARG A 159 8.68 14.80 -8.83
CA ARG A 159 9.31 15.02 -10.14
C ARG A 159 8.91 13.95 -11.15
N VAL A 160 8.99 12.66 -10.77
CA VAL A 160 8.68 11.54 -11.68
C VAL A 160 7.19 11.46 -11.99
N ALA A 161 6.32 11.56 -10.98
CA ALA A 161 4.89 11.38 -11.13
C ALA A 161 4.20 12.63 -11.69
N TYR A 162 4.61 13.83 -11.27
CA TYR A 162 3.89 15.06 -11.58
C TYR A 162 4.75 16.15 -12.23
N GLY A 163 6.02 15.86 -12.56
CA GLY A 163 6.86 16.81 -13.28
C GLY A 163 7.20 18.07 -12.49
N LYS A 164 7.11 18.05 -11.16
CA LYS A 164 7.40 19.22 -10.31
C LYS A 164 8.78 19.79 -10.65
N SER A 165 8.84 21.07 -11.00
CA SER A 165 10.09 21.75 -11.34
C SER A 165 10.69 22.55 -10.18
N THR A 166 9.89 22.89 -9.17
CA THR A 166 10.35 23.67 -8.02
C THR A 166 11.13 22.81 -7.03
N PRO A 167 12.09 23.39 -6.29
CA PRO A 167 12.78 22.71 -5.20
C PRO A 167 11.79 22.12 -4.18
N THR A 168 12.19 21.04 -3.53
CA THR A 168 11.38 20.36 -2.51
C THR A 168 12.01 20.54 -1.13
N SER A 169 11.35 21.31 -0.27
CA SER A 169 11.72 21.47 1.13
C SER A 169 10.89 20.55 2.03
N ASN A 170 11.42 20.29 3.23
CA ASN A 170 10.72 19.59 4.30
C ASN A 170 9.41 20.29 4.73
N ASP A 171 9.40 21.62 4.64
CA ASP A 171 8.28 22.45 5.08
C ASP A 171 7.32 22.81 3.94
N ASP A 172 7.59 22.31 2.72
CA ASP A 172 6.68 22.48 1.60
C ASP A 172 5.31 21.89 1.96
N ALA A 173 4.26 22.66 1.74
CA ALA A 173 2.90 22.26 2.09
C ALA A 173 2.50 20.89 1.48
N GLU A 174 2.99 20.56 0.28
CA GLU A 174 2.74 19.25 -0.34
C GLU A 174 3.51 18.10 0.32
N VAL A 175 4.74 18.32 0.82
CA VAL A 175 5.50 17.30 1.55
C VAL A 175 4.84 17.02 2.89
N VAL A 176 4.42 18.08 3.59
CA VAL A 176 3.66 17.97 4.84
C VAL A 176 2.33 17.25 4.61
N ARG A 177 1.62 17.55 3.51
CA ARG A 177 0.37 16.84 3.17
C ARG A 177 0.60 15.37 2.83
N LEU A 178 1.67 15.04 2.10
CA LEU A 178 2.04 13.64 1.80
C LEU A 178 2.36 12.87 3.09
N ALA A 179 3.15 13.46 3.99
CA ALA A 179 3.46 12.86 5.28
C ALA A 179 2.18 12.61 6.10
N LYS A 180 1.26 13.56 6.12
CA LYS A 180 -0.05 13.43 6.77
C LYS A 180 -0.93 12.34 6.15
N ASP A 181 -0.96 12.21 4.81
CA ASP A 181 -1.65 11.10 4.14
C ASP A 181 -1.08 9.75 4.58
N PHE A 182 0.25 9.62 4.66
CA PHE A 182 0.89 8.41 5.17
C PHE A 182 0.53 8.09 6.62
N GLU A 183 0.35 9.10 7.47
CA GLU A 183 -0.16 8.90 8.84
C GLU A 183 -1.60 8.38 8.85
N HIS A 184 -2.48 8.93 8.00
CA HIS A 184 -3.85 8.41 7.83
C HIS A 184 -3.83 6.94 7.38
N ILE A 185 -3.00 6.59 6.39
CA ILE A 185 -2.86 5.20 5.92
C ILE A 185 -2.41 4.30 7.07
N ARG A 186 -1.38 4.70 7.84
CA ARG A 186 -0.88 3.92 8.97
C ARG A 186 -1.94 3.71 10.05
N ALA A 187 -2.78 4.71 10.30
CA ALA A 187 -3.87 4.60 11.25
C ALA A 187 -4.92 3.56 10.83
N VAL A 188 -5.19 3.41 9.52
CA VAL A 188 -6.26 2.55 9.01
C VAL A 188 -5.78 1.15 8.62
N ILE A 189 -4.59 1.00 8.04
CA ILE A 189 -4.13 -0.27 7.43
C ILE A 189 -3.90 -1.40 8.44
N ARG A 190 -3.76 -1.05 9.73
CA ARG A 190 -3.52 -2.02 10.79
C ARG A 190 -4.73 -2.96 10.97
N PRO A 191 -4.53 -4.29 10.89
CA PRO A 191 -5.62 -5.25 11.07
C PRO A 191 -6.35 -5.05 12.40
N GLY A 192 -7.67 -4.92 12.31
CA GLY A 192 -8.55 -4.82 13.46
C GLY A 192 -8.73 -3.43 14.06
N THR A 193 -8.17 -2.36 13.46
CA THR A 193 -8.46 -0.98 13.88
C THR A 193 -9.93 -0.64 13.71
N PHE A 194 -10.53 -1.02 12.57
CA PHE A 194 -11.93 -0.76 12.28
C PHE A 194 -12.73 -2.08 12.29
N LEU A 195 -13.81 -2.12 13.07
CA LEU A 195 -14.73 -3.26 13.13
C LEU A 195 -15.45 -3.53 11.81
N VAL A 196 -15.56 -2.54 10.90
CA VAL A 196 -16.26 -2.72 9.62
C VAL A 196 -15.63 -3.82 8.75
N ASP A 197 -14.33 -4.09 8.89
CA ASP A 197 -13.67 -5.19 8.17
C ASP A 197 -14.17 -6.57 8.65
N ARG A 198 -14.66 -6.67 9.90
CA ARG A 198 -15.29 -7.89 10.46
C ARG A 198 -16.80 -7.88 10.37
N ILE A 199 -17.42 -6.71 10.49
CA ILE A 199 -18.87 -6.51 10.51
C ILE A 199 -19.22 -5.53 9.38
N PRO A 200 -19.35 -6.00 8.12
CA PRO A 200 -19.53 -5.14 6.96
C PRO A 200 -20.71 -4.18 7.04
N PHE A 201 -21.77 -4.53 7.78
CA PHE A 201 -22.95 -3.68 7.96
C PHE A 201 -22.63 -2.34 8.64
N LEU A 202 -21.55 -2.25 9.43
CA LEU A 202 -21.16 -1.01 10.10
C LEU A 202 -20.89 0.15 9.12
N ARG A 203 -20.60 -0.13 7.84
CA ARG A 203 -20.47 0.90 6.81
C ARG A 203 -21.74 1.75 6.62
N TYR A 204 -22.91 1.20 6.96
CA TYR A 204 -24.20 1.88 6.80
C TYR A 204 -24.64 2.60 8.09
N VAL A 205 -23.90 2.43 9.18
CA VAL A 205 -24.21 3.10 10.45
C VAL A 205 -23.80 4.57 10.36
N PRO A 206 -24.75 5.52 10.52
CA PRO A 206 -24.44 6.94 10.43
C PRO A 206 -23.30 7.34 11.38
N GLY A 207 -22.29 8.02 10.84
CA GLY A 207 -21.13 8.52 11.60
C GLY A 207 -19.99 7.52 11.83
N TYR A 208 -20.21 6.21 11.65
CA TYR A 208 -19.16 5.21 11.88
C TYR A 208 -17.93 5.41 10.97
N GLY A 209 -18.17 5.63 9.67
CA GLY A 209 -17.12 5.82 8.67
C GLY A 209 -16.61 7.26 8.54
N ARG A 210 -17.02 8.20 9.40
CA ARG A 210 -16.78 9.64 9.20
C ARG A 210 -15.29 9.97 8.98
N ILE A 211 -14.43 9.47 9.86
CA ILE A 211 -12.97 9.70 9.77
C ILE A 211 -12.37 9.09 8.49
N LEU A 212 -12.88 7.93 8.05
CA LEU A 212 -12.42 7.29 6.82
C LEU A 212 -12.80 8.11 5.59
N HIS A 213 -13.99 8.72 5.59
CA HIS A 213 -14.41 9.66 4.55
C HIS A 213 -13.62 10.97 4.59
N GLU A 214 -13.31 11.50 5.77
CA GLU A 214 -12.43 12.67 5.90
C GLU A 214 -11.03 12.39 5.32
N TYR A 215 -10.47 11.22 5.60
CA TYR A 215 -9.20 10.78 5.00
C TYR A 215 -9.30 10.60 3.48
N HIS A 216 -10.42 10.06 3.00
CA HIS A 216 -10.67 9.92 1.56
C HIS A 216 -10.67 11.27 0.84
N GLU A 217 -11.41 12.26 1.36
CA GLU A 217 -11.47 13.60 0.76
C GLU A 217 -10.11 14.31 0.84
N PHE A 218 -9.38 14.13 1.94
CA PHE A 218 -8.02 14.65 2.07
C PHE A 218 -7.09 14.06 0.99
N GLU A 219 -7.07 12.73 0.84
CA GLU A 219 -6.27 12.05 -0.17
C GLU A 219 -6.65 12.50 -1.60
N LEU A 220 -7.96 12.51 -1.89
CA LEU A 220 -8.47 12.90 -3.19
C LEU A 220 -8.08 14.33 -3.54
N SER A 221 -8.20 15.27 -2.59
CA SER A 221 -7.77 16.65 -2.81
C SER A 221 -6.29 16.71 -3.16
N LEU A 222 -5.42 15.95 -2.46
CA LEU A 222 -3.99 15.96 -2.67
C LEU A 222 -3.61 15.54 -4.09
N PHE A 223 -4.14 14.42 -4.56
CA PHE A 223 -3.81 13.93 -5.90
C PHE A 223 -4.51 14.71 -7.02
N ARG A 224 -5.71 15.24 -6.78
CA ARG A 224 -6.39 16.14 -7.72
C ARG A 224 -5.62 17.44 -7.92
N ASP A 225 -5.12 18.05 -6.84
CA ASP A 225 -4.31 19.28 -6.93
C ASP A 225 -3.04 19.05 -7.76
N GLN A 226 -2.38 17.90 -7.56
CA GLN A 226 -1.16 17.55 -8.30
C GLN A 226 -1.46 17.35 -9.80
N LEU A 227 -2.54 16.66 -10.16
CA LEU A 227 -2.95 16.50 -11.55
C LEU A 227 -3.44 17.81 -12.18
N ALA A 228 -4.14 18.66 -11.42
CA ALA A 228 -4.58 19.96 -11.88
C ALA A 228 -3.38 20.86 -12.21
N ARG A 229 -2.32 20.84 -11.39
CA ARG A 229 -1.06 21.52 -11.69
C ARG A 229 -0.44 21.02 -12.99
N VAL A 230 -0.39 19.70 -13.20
CA VAL A 230 0.13 19.14 -14.46
C VAL A 230 -0.68 19.63 -15.67
N ALA A 231 -2.01 19.63 -15.57
CA ALA A 231 -2.89 20.10 -16.64
C ALA A 231 -2.67 21.60 -16.95
N ASP A 232 -2.48 22.41 -15.91
CA ASP A 232 -2.16 23.83 -16.02
C ASP A 232 -0.79 24.07 -16.69
N ASP A 233 0.26 23.36 -16.24
CA ASP A 233 1.60 23.38 -16.85
C ASP A 233 1.55 22.94 -18.33
N MET A 234 0.69 21.97 -18.68
CA MET A 234 0.48 21.54 -20.06
C MET A 234 -0.15 22.64 -20.90
N SER A 235 -1.13 23.38 -20.35
CA SER A 235 -1.79 24.48 -21.05
C SER A 235 -0.86 25.66 -21.36
N ARG A 236 0.18 25.86 -20.54
CA ARG A 236 1.22 26.88 -20.75
C ARG A 236 2.39 26.41 -21.62
N GLY A 237 2.45 25.12 -21.97
CA GLY A 237 3.59 24.53 -22.69
C GLY A 237 4.84 24.34 -21.84
N GLU A 238 4.70 24.35 -20.52
CA GLU A 238 5.79 24.24 -19.54
C GLU A 238 5.92 22.83 -18.95
N ALA A 239 4.93 21.96 -19.18
CA ALA A 239 4.94 20.61 -18.62
C ALA A 239 6.05 19.72 -19.21
N GLY A 240 7.03 19.41 -18.37
CA GLY A 240 8.04 18.38 -18.62
C GLY A 240 7.48 16.95 -18.65
N PRO A 241 8.32 15.94 -18.93
CA PRO A 241 7.90 14.55 -18.91
C PRO A 241 7.52 14.10 -17.49
N SER A 242 6.32 13.52 -17.34
CA SER A 242 5.84 12.97 -16.06
C SER A 242 4.77 11.91 -16.29
N PHE A 243 4.57 11.04 -15.30
CA PHE A 243 3.48 10.05 -15.37
C PHE A 243 2.10 10.71 -15.52
N GLY A 244 1.84 11.78 -14.75
CA GLY A 244 0.60 12.53 -14.79
C GLY A 244 0.34 13.14 -16.17
N LYS A 245 1.38 13.67 -16.83
CA LYS A 245 1.25 14.19 -18.21
C LYS A 245 0.85 13.08 -19.18
N THR A 246 1.56 11.95 -19.14
CA THR A 246 1.24 10.79 -19.99
C THR A 246 -0.18 10.27 -19.73
N LEU A 247 -0.62 10.24 -18.47
CA LEU A 247 -1.97 9.84 -18.12
C LEU A 247 -3.02 10.80 -18.70
N LEU A 248 -2.79 12.11 -18.60
CA LEU A 248 -3.69 13.15 -19.13
C LEU A 248 -3.77 13.15 -20.66
N GLU A 249 -2.65 12.88 -21.35
CA GLU A 249 -2.59 12.74 -22.81
C GLU A 249 -3.34 11.49 -23.31
N ASN A 250 -3.38 10.43 -22.50
CA ASN A 250 -3.89 9.11 -22.88
C ASN A 250 -5.12 8.66 -22.07
N ILE A 251 -5.92 9.61 -21.56
CA ILE A 251 -7.10 9.35 -20.70
C ILE A 251 -8.02 8.27 -21.30
N HIS A 252 -8.23 8.30 -22.62
CA HIS A 252 -9.12 7.37 -23.31
C HIS A 252 -8.47 6.02 -23.63
N GLU A 253 -7.14 5.94 -23.74
CA GLU A 253 -6.43 4.71 -24.12
C GLU A 253 -6.28 3.73 -22.96
N HIS A 254 -6.19 4.22 -21.73
CA HIS A 254 -5.93 3.35 -20.58
C HIS A 254 -7.20 2.75 -19.94
N GLY A 255 -8.40 3.27 -20.26
CA GLY A 255 -9.67 2.76 -19.73
C GLY A 255 -9.69 2.67 -18.19
N LEU A 256 -9.05 3.65 -17.54
CA LEU A 256 -8.82 3.70 -16.10
C LEU A 256 -9.95 4.40 -15.32
N SER A 257 -11.00 4.84 -16.04
CA SER A 257 -12.27 5.33 -15.47
C SER A 257 -13.04 4.21 -14.78
#